data_AF-D3DEK3-F1
#
_entry.id   AF-D3DEK3-F1
#
_cell.length_a   1.000
_cell.length_b   1.000
_cell.length_c   1.000
_cell.angle_alpha   90.00
_cell.angle_beta   90.00
_cell.angle_gamma   90.00
#
_symmetry.space_group_name_H-M   'P 1'
#
loop_
_entity.id
_entity.type
_entity.pdbx_description
1 polymer ?
#
loop_
_entity_poly.entity_id
_entity_poly.type
_entity_poly.pdbx_seq_one_letter_code
_entity_poly.pdbx_strand_id
1 'polypeptide(L)'
;MLTYILKRIGFAALAVFILLTLTYLLTGLLPYLPISPGQNESPAAFQRRVDALGFNEPIIVRYGKYLYDLFVNQSLGQYYSNSAINIGQWFFETVPNTLLITAISFVISIILGVSFGVLSAVYRGKALDTTLNTLSVVFVSVPSFVIAIVLLIIFRNT
;
A
#
# COMPACT_ATOMS: atom_id res chain seq x y z
N MET A 1 10.03 -27.55 10.47
CA MET A 1 10.40 -26.23 9.91
C MET A 1 9.85 -26.01 8.51
N LEU A 2 10.13 -26.89 7.52
CA LEU A 2 9.60 -26.73 6.15
C LEU A 2 8.07 -26.65 6.07
N THR A 3 7.35 -27.55 6.74
CA THR A 3 5.87 -27.54 6.80
C THR A 3 5.32 -26.24 7.41
N TYR A 4 6.03 -25.65 8.37
CA TYR A 4 5.66 -24.38 8.99
C TYR A 4 5.85 -23.20 8.02
N ILE A 5 6.97 -23.17 7.30
CA ILE A 5 7.26 -22.16 6.28
C ILE A 5 6.23 -22.23 5.15
N LEU A 6 5.94 -23.43 4.65
CA LEU A 6 4.92 -23.63 3.61
C LEU A 6 3.54 -23.16 4.07
N LYS A 7 3.16 -23.47 5.31
CA LYS A 7 1.90 -22.99 5.89
C LYS A 7 1.84 -21.46 5.97
N ARG A 8 2.94 -20.80 6.36
CA ARG A 8 3.07 -19.33 6.40
C ARG A 8 2.96 -18.71 5.01
N ILE A 9 3.67 -19.26 4.03
CA ILE A 9 3.62 -18.80 2.63
C ILE A 9 2.20 -18.97 2.08
N GLY A 10 1.54 -20.10 2.36
CA GLY A 10 0.14 -20.33 1.98
C GLY A 10 -0.81 -19.29 2.56
N PHE A 11 -0.68 -18.96 3.85
CA PHE A 11 -1.47 -17.89 4.46
C PHE A 11 -1.17 -16.51 3.88
N ALA A 12 0.09 -16.20 3.59
CA ALA A 12 0.46 -14.93 2.97
C ALA A 12 -0.11 -14.80 1.55
N ALA A 13 -0.02 -15.86 0.74
CA ALA A 13 -0.61 -15.90 -0.60
C ALA A 13 -2.13 -15.75 -0.55
N LEU A 14 -2.80 -16.45 0.37
CA LEU A 14 -4.24 -16.32 0.58
C LEU A 14 -4.64 -14.90 1.01
N ALA A 15 -3.89 -14.29 1.93
CA ALA A 15 -4.13 -12.93 2.38
C ALA A 15 -3.98 -11.92 1.23
N VAL A 16 -2.91 -12.04 0.43
CA VAL A 16 -2.70 -11.20 -0.76
C VAL A 16 -3.82 -11.39 -1.78
N PHE A 17 -4.23 -12.63 -2.03
CA PHE A 17 -5.33 -12.92 -2.97
C PHE A 17 -6.66 -12.31 -2.49
N ILE A 18 -7.00 -12.46 -1.22
CA ILE A 18 -8.20 -11.85 -0.63
C ILE A 18 -8.12 -10.33 -0.74
N LEU A 19 -6.99 -9.74 -0.37
CA LEU A 19 -6.80 -8.29 -0.43
C LEU A 19 -6.90 -7.77 -1.87
N LEU A 20 -6.26 -8.42 -2.82
CA LEU A 20 -6.37 -8.11 -4.26
C LEU A 20 -7.83 -8.18 -4.73
N THR A 21 -8.55 -9.24 -4.34
CA THR A 21 -9.97 -9.41 -4.71
C THR A 21 -10.82 -8.29 -4.12
N LEU A 22 -10.69 -8.03 -2.82
CA LEU A 22 -11.46 -7.01 -2.12
C LEU A 22 -11.15 -5.62 -2.67
N THR A 23 -9.87 -5.27 -2.84
CA THR A 23 -9.48 -3.97 -3.39
C THR A 23 -10.00 -3.78 -4.81
N TYR A 24 -9.90 -4.80 -5.68
CA TYR A 24 -10.45 -4.71 -7.04
C TYR A 24 -11.97 -4.50 -7.02
N LEU A 25 -12.71 -5.30 -6.25
CA LEU A 25 -14.16 -5.19 -6.19
C LEU A 25 -14.61 -3.87 -5.57
N LEU A 26 -14.01 -3.47 -4.43
CA LEU A 26 -14.33 -2.20 -3.77
C LEU A 26 -14.06 -0.99 -4.67
N THR A 27 -12.95 -1.00 -5.41
CA THR A 27 -12.63 0.09 -6.34
C THR A 27 -13.53 0.07 -7.58
N GLY A 28 -13.88 -1.11 -8.10
CA GLY A 28 -14.79 -1.22 -9.25
C GLY A 28 -16.26 -0.94 -8.92
N LEU A 29 -16.65 -0.97 -7.64
CA LEU A 29 -17.99 -0.59 -7.17
C LEU A 29 -18.16 0.92 -6.96
N LEU A 30 -17.09 1.70 -7.07
CA LEU A 30 -17.17 3.15 -6.95
C LEU A 30 -18.06 3.72 -8.08
N PRO A 31 -18.89 4.74 -7.79
CA PRO A 31 -19.86 5.28 -8.75
C PRO A 31 -19.22 6.13 -9.86
N TYR A 32 -17.90 6.07 -10.03
CA TYR A 32 -17.14 6.83 -11.02
C TYR A 32 -16.12 5.95 -11.72
N LEU A 33 -15.84 6.28 -12.98
CA LEU A 33 -14.78 5.61 -13.72
C LEU A 33 -13.41 6.02 -13.18
N PRO A 34 -12.43 5.11 -13.12
CA PRO A 34 -11.06 5.43 -12.71
C PRO A 34 -10.27 6.19 -13.80
N ILE A 35 -10.97 6.72 -14.80
CA ILE A 35 -10.42 7.52 -15.90
C ILE A 35 -11.29 8.75 -16.14
N SER A 36 -10.65 9.85 -16.52
CA SER A 36 -11.30 11.10 -16.88
C SER A 36 -11.04 11.43 -18.36
N PRO A 37 -11.93 12.19 -19.03
CA PRO A 37 -11.66 12.68 -20.38
C PRO A 37 -10.34 13.45 -20.43
N GLY A 38 -9.57 13.25 -21.49
CA GLY A 38 -8.39 14.07 -21.78
C GLY A 38 -8.77 15.51 -22.13
N GLN A 39 -7.84 16.47 -21.96
CA GLN A 39 -8.11 17.90 -22.15
C GLN A 39 -8.75 18.28 -23.50
N ASN A 40 -8.43 17.54 -24.58
CA ASN A 40 -8.97 17.76 -25.93
C ASN A 40 -9.70 16.50 -26.48
N GLU A 41 -10.12 15.60 -25.60
CA GLU A 41 -10.79 14.36 -26.01
C GLU A 41 -12.28 14.60 -26.24
N SER A 42 -12.77 14.29 -27.43
CA SER A 42 -14.21 14.40 -27.70
C SER A 42 -15.00 13.36 -26.88
N PRO A 43 -16.27 13.62 -26.52
CA PRO A 43 -17.08 12.67 -25.76
C PRO A 43 -17.15 11.28 -26.43
N ALA A 44 -17.21 11.24 -27.76
CA ALA A 44 -17.22 9.99 -28.52
C ALA A 44 -15.86 9.26 -28.51
N ALA A 45 -14.74 10.00 -28.45
CA ALA A 45 -13.42 9.39 -28.26
C ALA A 45 -13.27 8.81 -26.85
N PHE A 46 -13.73 9.56 -25.83
CA PHE A 46 -13.72 9.09 -24.46
C PHE A 46 -14.55 7.82 -24.29
N GLN A 47 -15.78 7.78 -24.80
CA GLN A 47 -16.63 6.59 -24.70
C GLN A 47 -15.98 5.38 -25.39
N ARG A 48 -15.37 5.54 -26.57
CA ARG A 48 -14.63 4.45 -27.21
C ARG A 48 -13.48 3.93 -26.35
N ARG A 49 -12.80 4.80 -25.60
CA ARG A 49 -11.75 4.40 -24.65
C ARG A 49 -12.33 3.65 -23.45
N VAL A 50 -13.47 4.10 -22.92
CA VAL A 50 -14.21 3.41 -21.85
C VAL A 50 -14.56 1.98 -22.27
N ASP A 51 -15.08 1.82 -23.48
CA ASP A 51 -15.45 0.54 -24.06
C ASP A 51 -14.22 -0.35 -24.30
N ALA A 52 -13.15 0.21 -24.86
CA ALA A 52 -11.90 -0.52 -25.12
C ALA A 52 -11.21 -1.02 -23.84
N LEU A 53 -11.36 -0.30 -22.74
CA LEU A 53 -10.87 -0.70 -21.41
C LEU A 53 -11.84 -1.65 -20.68
N GLY A 54 -12.96 -2.00 -21.33
CA GLY A 54 -13.94 -2.94 -20.80
C GLY A 54 -14.75 -2.42 -19.62
N PHE A 55 -14.78 -1.11 -19.36
CA PHE A 55 -15.46 -0.54 -18.18
C PHE A 55 -16.99 -0.71 -18.22
N ASN A 56 -17.59 -0.96 -19.39
CA ASN A 56 -19.01 -1.28 -19.53
C ASN A 56 -19.34 -2.75 -19.22
N GLU A 57 -18.33 -3.61 -19.08
CA GLU A 57 -18.55 -5.01 -18.77
C GLU A 57 -18.87 -5.19 -17.28
N PRO A 58 -19.64 -6.24 -16.91
CA PRO A 58 -19.83 -6.57 -15.51
C PRO A 58 -18.49 -6.72 -14.78
N ILE A 59 -18.41 -6.18 -13.57
CA ILE A 59 -17.17 -6.16 -12.77
C ILE A 59 -16.53 -7.55 -12.62
N ILE A 60 -17.35 -8.59 -12.52
CA ILE A 60 -16.87 -9.98 -12.38
C ILE A 60 -16.16 -10.48 -13.64
N VAL A 61 -16.59 -10.04 -14.83
CA VAL A 61 -15.96 -10.38 -16.11
C VAL A 61 -14.61 -9.68 -16.21
N ARG A 62 -14.56 -8.39 -15.87
CA ARG A 62 -13.31 -7.60 -15.84
C ARG A 62 -12.31 -8.15 -14.84
N TYR A 63 -12.78 -8.57 -13.67
CA TYR A 63 -11.96 -9.21 -12.65
C TYR A 63 -11.40 -10.56 -13.14
N GLY A 64 -12.21 -11.38 -13.79
CA GLY A 64 -11.77 -12.65 -14.40
C GLY A 64 -10.67 -12.43 -15.45
N LYS A 65 -10.83 -11.44 -16.33
CA LYS A 65 -9.80 -11.05 -17.30
C LYS A 65 -8.52 -10.58 -16.62
N TYR A 66 -8.64 -9.76 -15.57
CA TYR A 66 -7.49 -9.31 -14.79
C TYR A 66 -6.74 -10.47 -14.13
N LEU A 67 -7.43 -11.44 -13.52
CA LEU A 67 -6.79 -12.63 -12.95
C LEU A 67 -6.13 -13.49 -14.02
N TYR A 68 -6.77 -13.64 -15.18
CA TYR A 68 -6.18 -14.35 -16.31
C TYR A 68 -4.87 -13.68 -16.75
N ASP A 69 -4.88 -12.37 -16.93
CA ASP A 69 -3.67 -11.62 -17.29
C ASP A 69 -2.57 -11.71 -16.22
N LEU A 70 -2.96 -11.68 -14.94
CA LEU A 70 -2.03 -11.79 -13.82
C LEU A 70 -1.33 -13.16 -13.77
N PHE A 71 -2.09 -14.25 -13.91
CA PHE A 71 -1.55 -15.60 -13.74
C PHE A 71 -1.00 -16.22 -15.02
N VAL A 72 -1.59 -15.90 -16.17
CA VAL A 72 -1.21 -16.49 -17.47
C VAL A 72 -0.22 -15.59 -18.20
N ASN A 73 -0.55 -14.30 -18.33
CA ASN A 73 0.28 -13.34 -19.06
C ASN A 73 1.34 -12.66 -18.18
N GLN A 74 1.34 -12.95 -16.87
CA GLN A 74 2.23 -12.35 -15.86
C GLN A 74 2.20 -10.81 -15.89
N SER A 75 1.04 -10.25 -16.22
CA SER A 75 0.84 -8.82 -16.36
C SER A 75 0.06 -8.27 -15.18
N LEU A 76 0.67 -7.33 -14.47
CA LEU A 76 0.00 -6.55 -13.41
C LEU A 76 -0.92 -5.45 -13.98
N GLY A 77 -0.95 -5.29 -15.31
CA GLY A 77 -1.72 -4.28 -16.01
C GLY A 77 -0.91 -3.05 -16.41
N GLN A 78 -1.60 -2.11 -17.06
CA GLN A 78 -1.07 -0.85 -17.57
C GLN A 78 -1.82 0.30 -16.91
N TYR A 79 -1.17 1.45 -16.77
CA TYR A 79 -1.85 2.64 -16.26
C TYR A 79 -2.89 3.14 -17.27
N TYR A 80 -4.15 3.29 -16.82
CA TYR A 80 -5.26 3.58 -17.73
C TYR A 80 -5.12 4.91 -18.51
N SER A 81 -4.48 5.92 -17.91
CA SER A 81 -4.28 7.22 -18.56
C SER A 81 -3.01 7.27 -19.43
N ASN A 82 -2.09 6.32 -19.27
CA ASN A 82 -0.90 6.19 -20.10
C ASN A 82 -0.50 4.71 -20.21
N SER A 83 -0.91 4.07 -21.30
CA SER A 83 -0.65 2.65 -21.56
C SER A 83 0.83 2.31 -21.80
N ALA A 84 1.72 3.30 -21.90
CA ALA A 84 3.15 3.06 -21.93
C ALA A 84 3.72 2.72 -20.53
N ILE A 85 2.98 3.01 -19.45
CA ILE A 85 3.42 2.75 -18.08
C ILE A 85 2.93 1.38 -17.63
N ASN A 86 3.84 0.40 -17.67
CA ASN A 86 3.61 -0.93 -17.11
C ASN A 86 3.64 -0.87 -15.59
N ILE A 87 2.52 -1.24 -14.95
CA ILE A 87 2.35 -1.14 -13.50
C ILE A 87 3.34 -2.06 -12.78
N GLY A 88 3.61 -3.24 -13.33
CA GLY A 88 4.56 -4.19 -12.74
C GLY A 88 5.97 -3.65 -12.70
N GLN A 89 6.47 -3.15 -13.83
CA GLN A 89 7.77 -2.51 -13.90
C GLN A 89 7.86 -1.31 -12.93
N TRP A 90 6.88 -0.42 -12.99
CA TRP A 90 6.85 0.77 -12.14
C TRP A 90 6.82 0.42 -10.65
N PHE A 91 6.05 -0.61 -10.26
CA PHE A 91 6.06 -1.13 -8.90
C PHE A 91 7.46 -1.55 -8.47
N PHE A 92 8.13 -2.41 -9.25
CA PHE A 92 9.46 -2.92 -8.90
C PHE A 92 10.54 -1.85 -8.91
N GLU A 93 10.40 -0.78 -9.70
CA GLU A 93 11.29 0.39 -9.65
C GLU A 93 11.21 1.14 -8.31
N THR A 94 10.04 1.14 -7.66
CA THR A 94 9.86 1.82 -6.35
C THR A 94 10.24 0.97 -5.14
N VAL A 95 10.22 -0.37 -5.27
CA VAL A 95 10.52 -1.31 -4.18
C VAL A 95 11.85 -1.02 -3.48
N PRO A 96 12.98 -0.77 -4.18
CA PRO A 96 14.26 -0.46 -3.52
C PRO A 96 14.19 0.75 -2.59
N ASN A 97 13.46 1.80 -2.98
CA ASN A 97 13.30 3.00 -2.16
C ASN A 97 12.49 2.70 -0.89
N THR A 98 11.41 1.94 -1.03
CA THR A 98 10.60 1.50 0.13
C THR A 98 11.43 0.63 1.07
N LEU A 99 12.21 -0.31 0.54
CA LEU A 99 13.07 -1.18 1.34
C LEU A 99 14.16 -0.39 2.06
N LEU A 100 14.79 0.58 1.40
CA LEU A 100 15.81 1.43 2.00
C LEU A 100 15.23 2.21 3.18
N ILE A 101 14.13 2.94 2.97
CA ILE A 101 13.49 3.73 4.02
C ILE A 101 13.04 2.83 5.16
N THR A 102 12.40 1.69 4.85
CA THR A 102 11.92 0.72 5.84
C THR A 102 13.07 0.13 6.66
N ALA A 103 14.19 -0.21 6.03
CA ALA A 103 15.36 -0.77 6.70
C ALA A 103 15.97 0.25 7.69
N ILE A 104 16.13 1.49 7.26
CA ILE A 104 16.64 2.57 8.12
C ILE A 104 15.69 2.80 9.30
N SER A 105 14.38 2.93 9.04
CA SER A 105 13.37 3.09 10.09
C SER A 105 13.38 1.90 11.06
N PHE A 106 13.47 0.67 10.56
CA PHE A 106 13.50 -0.54 11.38
C PHE A 106 14.70 -0.58 12.32
N VAL A 107 15.90 -0.24 11.85
CA VAL A 107 17.11 -0.18 12.68
C VAL A 107 16.94 0.86 13.79
N ILE A 108 16.47 2.07 13.46
CA ILE A 108 16.23 3.12 14.44
C ILE A 108 15.17 2.68 15.46
N SER A 109 14.06 2.10 14.99
CA SER A 109 12.98 1.60 15.86
C SER A 109 13.43 0.51 16.81
N ILE A 110 14.29 -0.42 16.38
CA ILE A 110 14.86 -1.43 17.28
C ILE A 110 15.74 -0.78 18.33
N ILE A 111 16.67 0.08 17.94
CA ILE A 111 17.62 0.72 18.87
C ILE A 111 16.85 1.49 19.94
N LEU A 112 15.93 2.37 19.52
CA LEU A 112 15.14 3.18 20.46
C LEU A 112 14.15 2.34 21.25
N GLY A 113 13.40 1.46 20.59
CA GLY A 113 12.35 0.65 21.22
C GLY A 113 12.91 -0.30 22.28
N VAL A 114 14.01 -0.99 22.00
CA VAL A 114 14.67 -1.86 22.97
C VAL A 114 15.27 -1.03 24.11
N SER A 115 15.95 0.08 23.81
CA SER A 115 16.55 0.94 24.85
C SER A 115 15.51 1.50 25.80
N PHE A 116 14.42 2.06 25.27
CA PHE A 116 13.33 2.60 26.10
C PHE A 116 12.57 1.51 26.86
N GLY A 117 12.37 0.34 26.23
CA GLY A 117 11.77 -0.82 26.91
C GLY A 117 12.61 -1.31 28.09
N VAL A 118 13.93 -1.42 27.91
CA VAL A 118 14.86 -1.80 28.99
C VAL A 118 14.88 -0.73 30.09
N LEU A 119 14.95 0.56 29.74
CA LEU A 119 14.94 1.66 30.73
C LEU A 119 13.64 1.68 31.55
N SER A 120 12.49 1.54 30.90
CA SER A 120 11.19 1.43 31.60
C SER A 120 11.16 0.23 32.54
N ALA A 121 11.70 -0.92 32.13
CA ALA A 121 11.78 -2.12 32.97
C ALA A 121 12.71 -1.95 34.19
N VAL A 122 13.89 -1.33 34.00
CA VAL A 122 14.87 -1.10 35.08
C VAL A 122 14.36 -0.08 36.10
N TYR A 123 13.71 0.99 35.64
CA TYR A 123 13.17 2.06 36.49
C TYR A 123 11.67 1.90 36.76
N ARG A 124 11.17 0.66 36.77
CA ARG A 124 9.75 0.34 36.92
C ARG A 124 9.10 1.09 38.10
N GLY A 125 7.95 1.70 37.85
CA GLY A 125 7.17 2.45 38.83
C GLY A 125 7.73 3.82 39.20
N LYS A 126 8.85 4.25 38.59
CA LYS A 126 9.40 5.61 38.76
C LYS A 126 8.90 6.53 37.64
N ALA A 127 9.14 7.83 37.80
CA ALA A 127 8.74 8.84 36.82
C ALA A 127 9.22 8.52 35.40
N LEU A 128 10.45 8.00 35.23
CA LEU A 128 11.00 7.66 33.92
C LEU A 128 10.17 6.56 33.20
N ASP A 129 9.76 5.52 33.92
CA ASP A 129 8.89 4.47 33.40
C ASP A 129 7.55 5.05 32.95
N THR A 130 6.89 5.82 33.82
CA THR A 130 5.62 6.49 33.51
C THR A 130 5.73 7.41 32.29
N THR A 131 6.81 8.20 32.18
CA THR A 131 7.04 9.11 31.05
C THR A 131 7.24 8.34 29.75
N LEU A 132 8.11 7.33 29.73
CA LEU A 132 8.39 6.55 28.52
C LEU A 132 7.16 5.77 28.04
N ASN A 133 6.39 5.20 28.96
CA ASN A 133 5.16 4.48 28.64
C ASN A 133 4.08 5.44 28.11
N THR A 134 3.89 6.59 28.76
CA THR A 134 2.95 7.62 28.28
C THR A 134 3.32 8.11 26.88
N LEU A 135 4.60 8.38 26.63
CA LEU A 135 5.08 8.80 25.33
C LEU A 135 4.83 7.72 24.26
N SER A 136 5.10 6.46 24.59
CA SER A 136 4.84 5.31 23.71
C SER A 136 3.36 5.20 23.35
N VAL A 137 2.46 5.34 24.33
CA VAL A 137 1.00 5.32 24.09
C VAL A 137 0.58 6.48 23.18
N VAL A 138 1.12 7.68 23.38
CA VAL A 138 0.83 8.84 22.51
C VAL A 138 1.24 8.54 21.07
N PHE A 139 2.48 8.09 20.84
CA PHE A 139 2.95 7.79 19.48
C PHE A 139 2.18 6.66 18.81
N VAL A 140 1.77 5.63 19.55
CA VAL A 140 0.97 4.52 19.02
C VAL A 140 -0.47 4.96 18.72
N SER A 141 -1.02 5.91 19.48
CA SER A 141 -2.41 6.37 19.33
C SER A 141 -2.57 7.40 18.22
N VAL A 142 -1.52 8.16 17.88
CA VAL A 142 -1.57 9.13 16.78
C VAL A 142 -1.48 8.39 15.45
N PRO A 143 -2.45 8.58 14.53
CA PRO A 143 -2.37 7.96 13.21
C PRO A 143 -1.10 8.40 12.46
N SER A 144 -0.44 7.46 11.79
CA SER A 144 0.83 7.71 11.11
C SER A 144 0.75 8.85 10.08
N PHE A 145 -0.37 9.00 9.37
CA PHE A 145 -0.57 10.09 8.41
C PHE A 145 -0.58 11.47 9.06
N VAL A 146 -1.04 11.60 10.31
CA VAL A 146 -1.03 12.86 11.06
C VAL A 146 0.40 13.28 11.35
N ILE A 147 1.22 12.34 11.84
CA ILE A 147 2.65 12.55 12.08
C ILE A 147 3.34 12.95 10.77
N ALA A 148 3.06 12.26 9.67
CA ALA A 148 3.63 12.57 8.37
C ALA A 148 3.32 14.01 7.92
N ILE A 149 2.08 14.48 8.09
CA ILE A 149 1.69 15.85 7.74
C ILE A 149 2.39 16.87 8.65
N VAL A 150 2.46 16.63 9.95
CA VAL A 150 3.15 17.53 10.90
C VAL A 150 4.62 17.65 10.55
N LEU A 151 5.30 16.53 10.29
CA LEU A 151 6.71 16.53 9.87
C LEU A 151 6.88 17.26 8.53
N LEU A 152 5.99 17.04 7.56
CA LEU A 152 6.01 17.77 6.29
C LEU A 152 5.93 19.28 6.54
N ILE A 153 5.00 19.76 7.37
CA ILE A 153 4.87 21.20 7.67
C ILE A 153 6.16 21.76 8.30
N ILE A 154 6.78 21.03 9.22
CA ILE A 154 8.01 21.46 9.91
C ILE A 154 9.19 21.52 8.95
N PHE A 155 9.34 20.52 8.07
CA PHE A 155 10.51 20.35 7.21
C PHE A 155 10.33 20.85 5.77
N ARG A 156 9.15 21.31 5.37
CA ARG A 156 8.86 21.74 3.98
C ARG A 156 9.80 22.82 3.46
N ASN A 157 10.28 23.70 4.35
CA ASN A 157 11.07 24.88 3.99
C ASN A 157 12.57 24.72 4.31
N THR A 158 13.00 23.53 4.72
CA THR A 158 14.42 23.14 4.86
C THR A 158 14.84 22.34 3.66
#